data_AF-V4RFN3-F1
#
_entry.id   AF-V4RFN3-F1
#
_cell.length_a   1.000
_cell.length_b   1.000
_cell.length_c   1.000
_cell.angle_alpha   90.00
_cell.angle_beta   90.00
_cell.angle_gamma   90.00
#
_symmetry.space_group_name_H-M   'P 1'
#
loop_
_entity.id
_entity.type
_entity.pdbx_description
1 polymer ?
#
loop_
_entity_poly.entity_id
_entity_poly.type
_entity_poly.pdbx_seq_one_letter_code
_entity_poly.pdbx_strand_id
1 'polypeptide(L)'
;VSAVVFSFAPPREKSLAQPRAGSFPENEMAKSKNHTAHNQSYKAHKNGIKKPKKHRHTSTKGMDPKFLRNQRYARKHNKQGGESAAEE
;
A
#
# COMPACT_ATOMS: atom_id res chain seq x y z
N VAL A 1 58.49 5.25 -34.66
CA VAL A 1 58.59 6.45 -35.51
C VAL A 1 57.34 7.29 -35.31
N SER A 2 57.32 8.56 -34.95
CA SER A 2 58.21 9.46 -34.23
C SER A 2 57.26 10.55 -33.70
N ALA A 3 57.52 11.03 -32.49
CA ALA A 3 56.75 12.10 -31.87
C ALA A 3 56.87 13.40 -32.69
N VAL A 4 55.77 14.16 -32.78
CA VAL A 4 55.85 15.61 -32.94
C VAL A 4 55.03 16.23 -31.81
N VAL A 5 55.78 16.60 -30.79
CA VAL A 5 55.39 17.47 -29.69
C VAL A 5 55.19 18.89 -30.23
N PHE A 6 53.96 19.40 -30.22
CA PHE A 6 53.73 20.83 -30.39
C PHE A 6 53.45 21.45 -29.03
N SER A 7 54.51 21.97 -28.43
CA SER A 7 54.50 22.78 -27.23
C SER A 7 53.86 24.13 -27.54
N PHE A 8 52.69 24.41 -26.96
CA PHE A 8 52.23 25.77 -26.79
C PHE A 8 51.77 25.97 -25.35
N ALA A 9 52.50 26.87 -24.68
CA ALA A 9 52.49 27.09 -23.24
C ALA A 9 51.13 27.59 -22.72
N PRO A 10 50.78 27.26 -21.47
CA PRO A 10 49.52 27.67 -20.85
C PRO A 10 49.50 29.19 -20.54
N PRO A 11 48.39 29.90 -20.78
CA PRO A 11 48.25 31.26 -20.29
C PRO A 11 48.06 31.25 -18.76
N ARG A 12 49.16 31.61 -18.10
CA ARG A 12 49.32 32.28 -16.80
C ARG A 12 48.04 32.50 -15.98
N GLU A 13 48.04 31.84 -14.82
CA GLU A 13 47.11 31.99 -13.71
C GLU A 13 46.69 33.45 -13.45
N LYS A 14 45.38 33.70 -13.48
CA LYS A 14 44.79 34.88 -12.86
C LYS A 14 44.04 34.45 -11.61
N SER A 15 44.67 34.77 -10.49
CA SER A 15 44.08 35.04 -9.18
C SER A 15 43.08 34.02 -8.64
N LEU A 16 43.61 33.21 -7.73
CA LEU A 16 42.93 32.70 -6.55
C LEU A 16 42.01 33.77 -5.92
N ALA A 17 40.75 33.80 -6.33
CA ALA A 17 39.68 34.45 -5.58
C ALA A 17 38.62 33.39 -5.32
N GLN A 18 38.96 32.45 -4.44
CA GLN A 18 37.97 31.60 -3.81
C GLN A 18 36.89 32.52 -3.21
N PRO A 19 35.59 32.37 -3.54
CA PRO A 19 34.56 32.94 -2.71
C PRO A 19 34.71 32.31 -1.33
N ARG A 20 35.20 33.15 -0.42
CA ARG A 20 35.17 33.06 1.04
C ARG A 20 34.03 32.15 1.48
N ALA A 21 34.39 31.14 2.24
CA ALA A 21 33.54 30.20 2.94
C ALA A 21 32.17 30.78 3.30
N GLY A 22 31.22 30.56 2.40
CA GLY A 22 29.82 30.40 2.72
C GLY A 22 29.49 28.97 2.40
N SER A 23 30.13 28.02 3.10
CA SER A 23 29.59 26.67 3.20
C SER A 23 28.26 26.81 3.92
N PHE A 24 27.19 27.10 3.18
CA PHE A 24 25.87 26.69 3.62
C PHE A 24 26.05 25.22 3.96
N PRO A 25 25.87 24.79 5.23
CA PRO A 25 25.91 23.38 5.52
C PRO A 25 24.89 22.78 4.56
N GLU A 26 25.35 21.93 3.63
CA GLU A 26 24.46 21.11 2.84
C GLU A 26 23.53 20.48 3.85
N ASN A 27 22.25 20.89 3.78
CA ASN A 27 21.25 20.61 4.80
C ASN A 27 21.44 19.18 5.30
N GLU A 28 22.05 19.04 6.49
CA GLU A 28 21.89 17.82 7.26
C GLU A 28 20.38 17.63 7.31
N MET A 29 19.88 16.54 6.72
CA MET A 29 18.45 16.28 6.74
C MET A 29 18.02 16.31 8.20
N ALA A 30 17.33 17.39 8.58
CA ALA A 30 16.84 17.55 9.93
C ALA A 30 15.94 16.33 10.20
N LYS A 31 16.35 15.50 11.16
CA LYS A 31 15.66 14.24 11.44
C LYS A 31 14.18 14.53 11.68
N SER A 32 13.32 14.02 10.80
CA SER A 32 11.87 14.12 10.97
C SER A 32 11.35 13.01 11.89
N LYS A 33 10.12 13.16 12.40
CA LYS A 33 9.45 12.11 13.18
C LYS A 33 9.28 10.84 12.33
N ASN A 34 9.86 9.73 12.76
CA ASN A 34 9.82 8.46 12.01
C ASN A 34 8.44 7.76 12.03
N HIS A 35 7.60 8.03 13.02
CA HIS A 35 6.26 7.44 13.13
C HIS A 35 5.33 8.29 14.02
N THR A 36 4.04 8.35 13.69
CA THR A 36 3.02 8.99 14.53
C THR A 36 1.64 8.34 14.37
N ALA A 37 1.00 8.03 15.49
CA ALA A 37 -0.42 7.66 15.55
C ALA A 37 -1.34 8.89 15.70
N HIS A 38 -0.76 10.10 15.75
CA HIS A 38 -1.53 11.34 15.84
C HIS A 38 -2.46 11.50 14.63
N ASN A 39 -3.66 12.02 14.87
CA ASN A 39 -4.70 12.25 13.86
C ASN A 39 -5.31 10.98 13.21
N GLN A 40 -4.84 9.76 13.54
CA GLN A 40 -5.41 8.53 12.98
C GLN A 40 -6.85 8.32 13.44
N SER A 41 -7.11 8.46 14.74
CA SER A 41 -8.45 8.31 15.32
C SER A 41 -9.44 9.36 14.79
N TYR A 42 -8.98 10.60 14.63
CA TYR A 42 -9.80 11.68 14.07
C TYR A 42 -10.20 11.40 12.62
N LYS A 43 -9.27 10.92 11.79
CA LYS A 43 -9.56 10.51 10.41
C LYS A 43 -10.49 9.29 10.35
N ALA A 44 -10.30 8.30 11.21
CA ALA A 44 -11.15 7.11 11.28
C ALA A 44 -12.60 7.46 11.66
N HIS A 45 -12.79 8.47 12.51
CA HIS A 45 -14.11 8.90 12.97
C HIS A 45 -14.80 9.92 12.05
N LYS A 46 -14.09 10.58 11.12
CA LYS A 46 -14.70 11.48 10.12
C LYS A 46 -15.87 10.84 9.36
N ASN A 47 -15.68 9.61 8.87
CA ASN A 47 -16.71 8.83 8.17
C ASN A 47 -17.35 7.76 9.08
N GLY A 48 -16.85 7.65 10.32
CA GLY A 48 -17.19 6.63 11.30
C GLY A 48 -16.60 5.25 10.97
N ILE A 49 -16.24 4.50 12.02
CA ILE A 49 -15.85 3.09 11.90
C ILE A 49 -17.12 2.27 11.66
N LYS A 50 -17.32 1.83 10.41
CA LYS A 50 -18.50 1.06 10.04
C LYS A 50 -18.37 -0.39 10.54
N LYS A 51 -19.44 -0.88 11.17
CA LYS A 51 -19.57 -2.30 11.53
C LYS A 51 -19.75 -3.15 10.26
N PRO A 52 -19.33 -4.43 10.26
CA PRO A 52 -19.60 -5.31 9.14
C PRO A 52 -21.10 -5.41 8.89
N LYS A 53 -21.50 -5.38 7.61
CA LYS A 53 -22.91 -5.45 7.22
C LYS A 53 -23.46 -6.83 7.56
N LYS A 54 -24.58 -6.87 8.28
CA LYS A 54 -25.33 -8.11 8.53
C LYS A 54 -26.26 -8.37 7.35
N HIS A 55 -26.00 -9.43 6.60
CA HIS A 55 -26.89 -9.91 5.54
C HIS A 55 -27.78 -11.04 6.06
N ARG A 56 -28.97 -11.25 5.45
CA ARG A 56 -29.88 -12.36 5.80
C ARG A 56 -29.20 -13.73 5.66
N HIS A 57 -28.31 -13.86 4.69
CA HIS A 57 -27.49 -15.04 4.47
C HIS A 57 -26.02 -14.64 4.42
N THR A 58 -25.21 -15.22 5.30
CA THR A 58 -23.76 -15.04 5.32
C THR A 58 -23.07 -16.06 4.40
N SER A 59 -21.82 -15.80 4.02
CA SER A 59 -21.04 -16.74 3.23
C SER A 59 -20.74 -18.00 4.02
N THR A 60 -20.96 -19.18 3.43
CA THR A 60 -20.61 -20.49 4.01
C THR A 60 -19.17 -20.93 3.71
N LYS A 61 -18.32 -20.01 3.24
CA LYS A 61 -16.91 -20.29 2.93
C LYS A 61 -16.15 -20.60 4.23
N GLY A 62 -15.41 -21.70 4.24
CA GLY A 62 -14.67 -22.18 5.43
C GLY A 62 -15.48 -23.08 6.37
N MET A 63 -16.72 -23.42 6.01
CA MET A 63 -17.53 -24.40 6.72
C MET A 63 -17.13 -25.84 6.33
N ASP A 64 -17.33 -26.81 7.23
CA ASP A 64 -17.02 -28.23 7.01
C ASP A 64 -17.55 -28.76 5.65
N PRO A 65 -16.68 -29.27 4.78
CA PRO A 65 -17.07 -29.86 3.51
C PRO A 65 -18.12 -30.98 3.64
N LYS A 66 -18.11 -31.78 4.72
CA LYS A 66 -19.08 -32.87 4.89
C LYS A 66 -20.50 -32.34 5.11
N PHE A 67 -20.65 -31.34 5.96
CA PHE A 67 -21.92 -30.64 6.15
C PHE A 67 -22.38 -29.94 4.87
N LEU A 68 -21.49 -29.27 4.14
CA LEU A 68 -21.85 -28.60 2.87
C LEU A 68 -22.37 -29.57 1.81
N ARG A 69 -21.77 -30.77 1.72
CA ARG A 69 -22.25 -31.85 0.85
C ARG A 69 -23.66 -32.29 1.24
N ASN A 70 -23.90 -32.54 2.52
CA ASN A 70 -25.22 -32.92 3.02
C ASN A 70 -26.27 -31.84 2.77
N GLN A 71 -25.96 -30.58 3.11
CA GLN A 71 -26.86 -29.44 2.90
C GLN A 71 -27.22 -29.27 1.42
N ARG A 72 -26.30 -29.57 0.49
CA ARG A 72 -26.56 -29.54 -0.94
C ARG A 72 -27.54 -30.64 -1.37
N TYR A 73 -27.39 -31.86 -0.87
CA TYR A 73 -28.32 -32.95 -1.17
C TYR A 73 -29.71 -32.71 -0.57
N ALA A 74 -29.78 -32.30 0.70
CA ALA A 74 -31.05 -31.98 1.35
C ALA A 74 -31.82 -30.88 0.60
N ARG A 75 -31.16 -29.77 0.25
CA ARG A 75 -31.79 -28.69 -0.54
C ARG A 75 -32.21 -29.13 -1.95
N LYS A 76 -31.54 -30.13 -2.54
CA LYS A 76 -31.90 -30.65 -3.87
C LYS A 76 -33.22 -31.40 -3.83
N HIS A 77 -33.45 -32.24 -2.81
CA HIS A 77 -34.63 -33.09 -2.73
C HIS A 77 -35.81 -32.43 -1.99
N ASN A 78 -35.55 -31.48 -1.09
CA ASN A 78 -36.61 -30.73 -0.40
C ASN A 78 -37.36 -29.75 -1.30
N LYS A 79 -36.78 -29.33 -2.43
CA LYS A 79 -37.48 -28.46 -3.40
C LYS A 79 -38.67 -29.17 -4.05
N GLN A 80 -38.52 -30.45 -4.37
CA GLN A 80 -39.61 -31.25 -4.95
C GLN A 80 -40.74 -31.52 -3.94
N GLY A 81 -40.39 -31.73 -2.67
CA GLY A 81 -41.38 -31.93 -1.59
C GLY A 81 -42.04 -30.63 -1.11
N GLY A 82 -41.45 -29.47 -1.39
CA GLY A 82 -42.01 -28.17 -1.03
C GLY A 82 -43.17 -27.74 -1.92
N GLU A 83 -43.19 -28.17 -3.19
CA GLU A 83 -44.32 -27.94 -4.11
C GLU A 83 -45.54 -28.76 -3.67
N SER A 84 -45.35 -30.00 -3.22
CA SER A 84 -46.42 -30.83 -2.65
C SER A 84 -46.90 -30.39 -1.26
N ALA A 85 -46.10 -29.63 -0.52
CA ALA A 85 -46.44 -29.15 0.83
C ALA A 85 -47.04 -27.73 0.85
N ALA A 86 -47.11 -27.05 -0.30
CA ALA A 86 -47.74 -25.74 -0.46
C ALA A 86 -49.14 -25.83 -1.09
N GLU A 87 -49.51 -27.00 -1.61
CA GLU A 87 -50.83 -27.32 -2.18
C GLU A 87 -51.78 -27.95 -1.13
N GLU A 88 -51.34 -28.14 0.12
CA GLU A 88 -52.18 -28.42 1.29
C GLU A 88 -52.29 -27.16 2.17
#